data_AF-A0A8S0ZFS6-F1
#
_entry.id   AF-A0A8S0ZFS6-F1
#
_cell.length_a   1.000
_cell.length_b   1.000
_cell.length_c   1.000
_cell.angle_alpha   90.00
_cell.angle_beta   90.00
_cell.angle_gamma   90.00
#
_symmetry.space_group_name_H-M   'P 1'
#
loop_
_entity.id
_entity.type
_entity.pdbx_description
1 polymer ?
#
loop_
_entity_poly.entity_id
_entity_poly.type
_entity_poly.pdbx_seq_one_letter_code
_entity_poly.pdbx_strand_id
1 'polypeptide(L)'
;MKLNIASLDLSKFGYVIAKANICDKHDRSTPSHYHWKILKCRMLIFSSSSILASPDTEDLQQVHIVFSKSGDNFDKLISLFLQFSLIQDGGIRTTTPEIFQICFRYTMNARIAPLWNTLGENYLINNRDFLITKGPQDGVSYNVLVNDKNILSMEIKAVKINLLNTETFMPGQWIRVLPSLNKAMIEEHYETLPQISKFRCYKDLRRHWKNIHGYRLPEGEGFYYSIQFWRGEPLLYPRICVIRNFPIITPTPQSLEKVIVQNFLNCLNLKMSNFLGAAITLQNVEDGNDNDLDSNKHYSPDTQAVSLCTPTQSTK
;
A
#
# COMPACT_ATOMS: atom_id res chain seq x y z
N MET A 1 -20.56 -1.69 5.67
CA MET A 1 -21.03 -0.38 5.15
C MET A 1 -20.51 -0.20 3.74
N LYS A 2 -21.38 0.09 2.77
CA LYS A 2 -21.00 0.39 1.38
C LYS A 2 -21.19 1.87 1.10
N LEU A 3 -20.17 2.47 0.48
CA LEU A 3 -20.11 3.89 0.18
C LEU A 3 -19.91 4.09 -1.31
N ASN A 4 -20.75 4.90 -1.93
CA ASN A 4 -20.43 5.50 -3.21
C ASN A 4 -19.52 6.69 -2.95
N ILE A 5 -18.37 6.75 -3.64
CA ILE A 5 -17.34 7.78 -3.49
C ILE A 5 -17.46 8.83 -4.59
N ALA A 6 -17.66 8.39 -5.82
CA ALA A 6 -17.79 9.25 -6.99
C ALA A 6 -18.39 8.50 -8.19
N SER A 7 -19.15 9.23 -9.01
CA SER A 7 -19.43 8.81 -10.39
C SER A 7 -18.24 9.24 -11.25
N LEU A 8 -17.60 8.29 -11.94
CA LEU A 8 -16.43 8.54 -12.76
C LEU A 8 -16.84 8.71 -14.22
N ASP A 9 -16.35 9.77 -14.84
CA ASP A 9 -16.31 9.90 -16.29
C ASP A 9 -14.88 9.62 -16.74
N LEU A 10 -14.57 8.34 -16.98
CA LEU A 10 -13.22 7.89 -17.32
C LEU A 10 -12.66 8.55 -18.60
N SER A 11 -13.53 9.08 -19.47
CA SER A 11 -13.12 9.79 -20.67
C SER A 11 -12.35 11.08 -20.36
N LYS A 12 -12.65 11.72 -19.21
CA LYS A 12 -11.98 12.92 -18.71
C LYS A 12 -10.61 12.66 -18.10
N PHE A 13 -10.24 11.39 -17.91
CA PHE A 13 -8.96 11.01 -17.33
C PHE A 13 -8.02 10.45 -18.40
N GLY A 14 -6.77 10.87 -18.32
CA GLY A 14 -5.67 10.33 -19.11
C GLY A 14 -4.87 9.33 -18.28
N TYR A 15 -4.33 8.31 -18.96
CA TYR A 15 -3.44 7.33 -18.36
C TYR A 15 -2.09 7.37 -19.07
N VAL A 16 -0.99 7.44 -18.31
CA VAL A 16 0.37 7.29 -18.82
C VAL A 16 1.16 6.30 -17.97
N ILE A 17 2.11 5.64 -18.61
CA ILE A 17 3.15 4.88 -17.92
C ILE A 17 4.40 5.76 -17.90
N ALA A 18 5.08 5.80 -16.76
CA ALA A 18 6.40 6.41 -16.66
C ALA A 18 7.40 5.44 -16.04
N LYS A 19 8.64 5.46 -16.51
CA LYS A 19 9.76 4.68 -15.96
C LYS A 19 10.62 5.54 -15.06
N ALA A 20 10.91 5.04 -13.86
CA ALA A 20 11.85 5.67 -12.96
C ALA A 20 13.28 5.53 -13.49
N ASN A 21 13.93 6.67 -13.75
CA ASN A 21 15.30 6.67 -14.25
C ASN A 21 16.24 6.07 -13.19
N ILE A 22 16.85 4.93 -13.52
CA ILE A 22 17.77 4.22 -12.63
C ILE A 22 19.14 4.90 -12.49
N CYS A 23 19.49 5.78 -13.44
CA CYS A 23 20.71 6.57 -13.44
C CYS A 23 20.61 7.86 -12.61
N ASP A 24 19.41 8.21 -12.13
CA ASP A 24 19.22 9.32 -11.19
C ASP A 24 19.89 9.00 -9.84
N LYS A 25 20.23 10.04 -9.08
CA LYS A 25 20.89 9.90 -7.77
C LYS A 25 19.98 9.16 -6.78
N HIS A 26 20.34 7.92 -6.47
CA HIS A 26 19.58 7.09 -5.52
C HIS A 26 19.57 7.67 -4.11
N ASP A 27 18.39 7.62 -3.49
CA ASP A 27 18.23 7.89 -2.07
C ASP A 27 18.78 6.69 -1.29
N ARG A 28 19.48 6.92 -0.18
CA ARG A 28 20.04 5.84 0.66
C ARG A 28 18.97 4.92 1.24
N SER A 29 17.73 5.37 1.28
CA SER A 29 16.58 4.58 1.70
C SER A 29 15.99 3.70 0.60
N THR A 30 16.55 3.67 -0.62
CA THR A 30 16.06 2.84 -1.72
C THR A 30 17.16 1.91 -2.23
N PRO A 31 17.26 0.68 -1.68
CA PRO A 31 18.39 -0.20 -1.96
C PRO A 31 18.28 -0.97 -3.30
N SER A 32 17.24 -0.74 -4.10
CA SER A 32 17.07 -1.38 -5.42
C SER A 32 16.20 -0.54 -6.34
N HIS A 33 16.22 -0.84 -7.66
CA HIS A 33 15.36 -0.21 -8.66
C HIS A 33 13.86 -0.34 -8.32
N TYR A 34 13.47 -1.50 -7.76
CA TYR A 34 12.12 -1.72 -7.27
C TYR A 34 11.68 -0.68 -6.23
N HIS A 35 12.52 -0.44 -5.22
CA HIS A 35 12.23 0.56 -4.18
C HIS A 35 12.31 1.99 -4.72
N TRP A 36 13.17 2.22 -5.72
CA TRP A 36 13.30 3.52 -6.38
C TRP A 36 12.01 3.93 -7.08
N LYS A 37 11.43 3.04 -7.89
CA LYS A 37 10.11 3.23 -8.51
C LYS A 37 9.03 3.59 -7.47
N ILE A 38 8.97 2.86 -6.35
CA ILE A 38 7.99 3.12 -5.28
C ILE A 38 8.18 4.52 -4.71
N LEU A 39 9.42 4.92 -4.43
CA LEU A 39 9.73 6.26 -3.93
C LEU A 39 9.27 7.33 -4.92
N LYS A 40 9.59 7.19 -6.21
CA LYS A 40 9.18 8.15 -7.26
C LYS A 40 7.66 8.23 -7.42
N CYS A 41 6.97 7.10 -7.40
CA CYS A 41 5.51 7.05 -7.40
C CYS A 41 4.93 7.81 -6.20
N ARG A 42 5.51 7.62 -5.01
CA ARG A 42 5.06 8.34 -3.80
C ARG A 42 5.34 9.83 -3.90
N MET A 43 6.50 10.24 -4.41
CA MET A 43 6.79 11.66 -4.65
C MET A 43 5.72 12.31 -5.54
N LEU A 44 5.28 11.64 -6.62
CA LEU A 44 4.20 12.15 -7.48
C LEU A 44 2.89 12.39 -6.72
N ILE A 45 2.36 11.35 -6.07
CA ILE A 45 1.03 11.42 -5.43
C ILE A 45 0.97 12.37 -4.22
N PHE A 46 2.12 12.69 -3.62
CA PHE A 46 2.22 13.71 -2.56
C PHE A 46 2.49 15.12 -3.09
N SER A 47 2.84 15.27 -4.37
CA SER A 47 3.10 16.58 -4.99
C SER A 47 1.88 17.20 -5.65
N SER A 48 0.87 16.38 -6.01
CA SER A 48 -0.36 16.87 -6.64
C SER A 48 -1.58 16.03 -6.24
N SER A 49 -2.70 16.71 -5.95
CA SER A 49 -4.03 16.08 -5.77
C SER A 49 -4.72 15.73 -7.10
N SER A 50 -4.21 16.24 -8.23
CA SER A 50 -4.74 15.96 -9.56
C SER A 50 -4.18 14.68 -10.19
N ILE A 51 -3.43 13.88 -9.41
CA ILE A 51 -2.75 12.66 -9.86
C ILE A 51 -3.13 11.51 -8.94
N LEU A 52 -3.45 10.37 -9.54
CA LEU A 52 -3.42 9.06 -8.90
C LEU A 52 -2.29 8.27 -9.53
N ALA A 53 -1.55 7.50 -8.74
CA ALA A 53 -0.54 6.62 -9.29
C ALA A 53 -0.43 5.32 -8.50
N SER A 54 0.16 4.31 -9.13
CA SER A 54 0.57 3.06 -8.50
C SER A 54 1.88 2.58 -9.13
N PRO A 55 2.85 2.09 -8.35
CA PRO A 55 3.97 1.35 -8.92
C PRO A 55 3.43 0.06 -9.55
N ASP A 56 4.01 -0.33 -10.69
CA ASP A 56 3.72 -1.62 -11.33
C ASP A 56 4.12 -2.79 -10.41
N THR A 57 3.40 -3.91 -10.46
CA THR A 57 3.68 -5.09 -9.63
C THR A 57 4.82 -5.95 -10.18
N GLU A 58 5.00 -5.96 -11.49
CA GLU A 58 5.88 -6.89 -12.22
C GLU A 58 7.15 -6.17 -12.74
N ASP A 59 7.00 -5.00 -13.34
CA ASP A 59 8.11 -4.24 -13.91
C ASP A 59 8.85 -3.45 -12.81
N LEU A 60 10.18 -3.50 -12.78
CA LEU A 60 11.00 -2.90 -11.72
C LEU A 60 11.04 -1.36 -11.72
N GLN A 61 10.64 -0.70 -12.81
CA GLN A 61 10.79 0.74 -13.03
C GLN A 61 9.48 1.47 -13.35
N GLN A 62 8.44 0.77 -13.82
CA GLN A 62 7.21 1.39 -14.31
C GLN A 62 6.25 1.87 -13.21
N VAL A 63 5.67 3.05 -13.41
CA VAL A 63 4.61 3.63 -12.58
C VAL A 63 3.42 3.91 -13.47
N HIS A 64 2.24 3.43 -13.07
CA HIS A 64 0.96 3.76 -13.68
C HIS A 64 0.45 5.08 -13.11
N ILE A 65 0.03 6.00 -13.97
CA ILE A 65 -0.35 7.35 -13.56
C ILE A 65 -1.64 7.75 -14.27
N VAL A 66 -2.66 8.03 -13.48
CA VAL A 66 -3.93 8.59 -13.93
C VAL A 66 -3.97 10.06 -13.57
N PHE A 67 -4.33 10.90 -14.52
CA PHE A 67 -4.42 12.36 -14.35
C PHE A 67 -5.68 12.91 -15.00
N SER A 68 -6.11 14.09 -14.57
CA SER A 68 -7.23 14.81 -15.21
C SER A 68 -6.78 15.46 -16.51
N LYS A 69 -7.52 15.25 -17.61
CA LYS A 69 -7.26 15.92 -18.90
C LYS A 69 -7.68 17.39 -18.89
N SER A 70 -8.42 17.83 -17.88
CA SER A 70 -8.89 19.22 -17.78
C SER A 70 -7.75 20.17 -17.42
N GLY A 71 -7.73 21.36 -18.04
CA GLY A 71 -6.76 22.42 -17.72
C GLY A 71 -5.31 22.05 -18.08
N ASP A 72 -4.36 22.56 -17.29
CA ASP A 72 -2.91 22.42 -17.45
C ASP A 72 -2.32 21.21 -16.69
N ASN A 73 -3.17 20.27 -16.28
CA ASN A 73 -2.76 19.14 -15.43
C ASN A 73 -1.72 18.24 -16.11
N PHE A 74 -1.75 18.09 -17.44
CA PHE A 74 -0.74 17.33 -18.17
C PHE A 74 0.62 18.04 -18.17
N ASP A 75 0.65 19.36 -18.38
CA ASP A 75 1.90 20.14 -18.36
C ASP A 75 2.53 20.12 -16.95
N LYS A 76 1.69 20.20 -15.91
CA LYS A 76 2.11 20.00 -14.51
C LYS A 76 2.68 18.60 -14.28
N LEU A 77 2.05 17.56 -14.86
CA LEU A 77 2.55 16.18 -14.77
C LEU A 77 3.93 16.05 -15.44
N ILE A 78 4.11 16.61 -16.63
CA ILE A 78 5.41 16.62 -17.34
C ILE A 78 6.47 17.38 -16.52
N SER A 79 6.10 18.49 -15.90
CA SER A 79 6.99 19.23 -15.00
C SER A 79 7.45 18.35 -13.81
N LEU A 80 6.54 17.56 -13.24
CA LEU A 80 6.88 16.60 -12.18
C LEU A 80 7.76 15.46 -12.70
N PHE A 81 7.59 15.02 -13.95
CA PHE A 81 8.47 14.01 -14.55
C PHE A 81 9.90 14.50 -14.67
N LEU A 82 10.10 15.74 -15.11
CA LEU A 82 11.41 16.37 -15.13
C LEU A 82 11.98 16.49 -13.71
N GLN A 83 11.21 17.02 -12.77
CA GLN A 83 11.64 17.21 -11.38
C GLN A 83 12.03 15.90 -10.70
N PHE A 84 11.33 14.81 -10.97
CA PHE A 84 11.54 13.51 -10.32
C PHE A 84 12.30 12.52 -11.18
N SER A 85 12.83 12.92 -12.34
CA SER A 85 13.55 12.03 -13.25
C SER A 85 12.74 10.77 -13.62
N LEU A 86 11.49 10.99 -14.02
CA LEU A 86 10.63 9.98 -14.62
C LEU A 86 10.59 10.19 -16.13
N ILE A 87 10.56 9.11 -16.89
CA ILE A 87 10.51 9.15 -18.36
C ILE A 87 9.19 8.53 -18.80
N GLN A 88 8.36 9.27 -19.53
CA GLN A 88 7.11 8.74 -20.06
C GLN A 88 7.40 7.61 -21.07
N ASP A 89 6.67 6.50 -20.93
CA ASP A 89 6.78 5.32 -21.78
C ASP A 89 5.55 5.21 -22.69
N GLY A 90 5.72 5.63 -23.94
CA GLY A 90 4.65 5.68 -24.94
C GLY A 90 3.74 6.91 -24.81
N GLY A 91 2.58 6.86 -25.48
CA GLY A 91 1.61 7.95 -25.51
C GLY A 91 0.59 7.92 -24.36
N ILE A 92 -0.25 8.96 -24.33
CA ILE A 92 -1.43 9.00 -23.44
C ILE A 92 -2.44 7.95 -23.88
N ARG A 93 -2.91 7.15 -22.93
CA ARG A 93 -3.87 6.05 -23.11
C ARG A 93 -5.21 6.40 -22.49
N THR A 94 -6.23 5.63 -22.83
CA THR A 94 -7.52 5.65 -22.16
C THR A 94 -7.41 5.04 -20.77
N THR A 95 -8.12 5.62 -19.81
CA THR A 95 -8.14 5.12 -18.43
C THR A 95 -9.17 4.00 -18.34
N THR A 96 -8.73 2.79 -17.95
CA THR A 96 -9.66 1.66 -17.69
C THR A 96 -10.07 1.64 -16.22
N PRO A 97 -11.21 1.01 -15.87
CA PRO A 97 -11.65 0.85 -14.49
C PRO A 97 -10.59 0.21 -13.58
N GLU A 98 -9.87 -0.80 -14.10
CA GLU A 98 -8.87 -1.57 -13.35
C GLU A 98 -7.66 -0.69 -13.01
N ILE A 99 -7.12 0.04 -14.00
CA ILE A 99 -5.99 0.96 -13.80
C ILE A 99 -6.37 2.08 -12.84
N PHE A 100 -7.60 2.60 -12.96
CA PHE A 100 -8.10 3.60 -12.03
C PHE A 100 -8.15 3.04 -10.60
N GLN A 101 -8.72 1.85 -10.42
CA GLN A 101 -8.91 1.21 -9.12
C GLN A 101 -7.57 0.95 -8.41
N ILE A 102 -6.56 0.42 -9.11
CA ILE A 102 -5.23 0.19 -8.52
C ILE A 102 -4.54 1.50 -8.13
N CYS A 103 -4.62 2.53 -8.98
CA CYS A 103 -4.01 3.84 -8.71
C CYS A 103 -4.71 4.54 -7.56
N PHE A 104 -6.05 4.49 -7.51
CA PHE A 104 -6.84 5.04 -6.41
C PHE A 104 -6.50 4.36 -5.09
N ARG A 105 -6.50 3.02 -5.05
CA ARG A 105 -6.21 2.23 -3.85
C ARG A 105 -4.80 2.53 -3.31
N TYR A 106 -3.79 2.50 -4.17
CA TYR A 106 -2.42 2.80 -3.76
C TYR A 106 -2.28 4.24 -3.25
N THR A 107 -2.81 5.21 -3.98
CA THR A 107 -2.75 6.63 -3.62
C THR A 107 -3.45 6.91 -2.30
N MET A 108 -4.64 6.35 -2.10
CA MET A 108 -5.40 6.46 -0.86
C MET A 108 -4.60 5.92 0.32
N ASN A 109 -4.14 4.67 0.24
CA ASN A 109 -3.36 4.02 1.31
C ASN A 109 -2.12 4.84 1.68
N ALA A 110 -1.41 5.33 0.67
CA ALA A 110 -0.25 6.17 0.89
C ALA A 110 -0.60 7.46 1.64
N ARG A 111 -1.69 8.14 1.27
CA ARG A 111 -2.10 9.43 1.84
C ARG A 111 -2.61 9.35 3.27
N ILE A 112 -3.29 8.27 3.64
CA ILE A 112 -3.84 8.08 5.00
C ILE A 112 -2.79 7.51 5.98
N ALA A 113 -1.71 6.92 5.47
CA ALA A 113 -0.57 6.55 6.30
C ALA A 113 0.11 7.81 6.87
N PRO A 114 0.64 7.77 8.10
CA PRO A 114 0.76 6.60 8.98
C PRO A 114 -0.38 6.48 9.99
N LEU A 115 -1.49 7.21 9.84
CA LEU A 115 -2.63 7.08 10.76
C LEU A 115 -3.34 5.75 10.53
N TRP A 116 -3.58 5.43 9.26
CA TRP A 116 -4.09 4.15 8.81
C TRP A 116 -3.02 3.42 8.02
N ASN A 117 -2.50 2.31 8.55
CA ASN A 117 -1.39 1.56 7.98
C ASN A 117 -1.89 0.28 7.30
N THR A 118 -1.50 0.06 6.04
CA THR A 118 -1.83 -1.14 5.26
C THR A 118 -1.30 -2.40 5.91
N LEU A 119 -2.16 -3.41 6.04
CA LEU A 119 -1.80 -4.74 6.50
C LEU A 119 -2.43 -5.78 5.57
N GLY A 120 -1.61 -6.65 4.99
CA GLY A 120 -2.03 -7.54 3.93
C GLY A 120 -2.61 -6.76 2.76
N GLU A 121 -3.60 -7.35 2.09
CA GLU A 121 -4.25 -6.71 0.95
C GLU A 121 -5.28 -5.69 1.41
N ASN A 122 -6.21 -6.09 2.27
CA ASN A 122 -7.48 -5.40 2.47
C ASN A 122 -7.71 -4.91 3.90
N TYR A 123 -6.67 -4.82 4.74
CA TYR A 123 -6.80 -4.28 6.10
C TYR A 123 -5.99 -3.00 6.30
N LEU A 124 -6.52 -2.13 7.16
CA LEU A 124 -5.84 -0.94 7.65
C LEU A 124 -5.87 -0.95 9.18
N ILE A 125 -4.74 -0.70 9.83
CA ILE A 125 -4.64 -0.51 11.29
C ILE A 125 -4.64 0.98 11.62
N ASN A 126 -5.55 1.43 12.50
CA ASN A 126 -5.62 2.79 13.01
C ASN A 126 -4.69 2.99 14.22
N ASN A 127 -3.39 2.99 13.98
CA ASN A 127 -2.38 3.35 14.96
C ASN A 127 -1.05 3.52 14.25
N ARG A 128 -0.40 4.68 14.43
CA ARG A 128 0.91 4.98 13.84
C ARG A 128 2.07 4.19 14.45
N ASP A 129 1.89 3.73 15.69
CA ASP A 129 2.88 3.05 16.53
C ASP A 129 2.49 1.57 16.76
N PHE A 130 1.68 1.00 15.85
CA PHE A 130 1.09 -0.34 15.99
C PHE A 130 2.12 -1.49 16.06
N LEU A 131 3.34 -1.29 15.54
CA LEU A 131 4.42 -2.29 15.56
C LEU A 131 4.90 -2.63 16.99
N ILE A 132 4.79 -1.65 17.91
CA ILE A 132 5.23 -1.78 19.31
C ILE A 132 4.05 -1.82 20.29
N THR A 133 2.84 -1.51 19.81
CA THR A 133 1.64 -1.52 20.65
C THR A 133 1.16 -2.95 20.87
N LYS A 134 0.89 -3.32 22.12
CA LYS A 134 0.39 -4.66 22.48
C LYS A 134 -1.14 -4.69 22.42
N GLY A 135 -1.68 -5.86 22.07
CA GLY A 135 -3.10 -6.15 22.10
C GLY A 135 -3.87 -5.70 20.85
N PRO A 136 -5.19 -5.96 20.82
CA PRO A 136 -6.03 -5.67 19.65
C PRO A 136 -6.10 -4.18 19.33
N GLN A 137 -5.83 -3.83 18.08
CA GLN A 137 -5.88 -2.48 17.52
C GLN A 137 -7.18 -2.26 16.74
N ASP A 138 -7.67 -1.02 16.70
CA ASP A 138 -8.76 -0.66 15.79
C ASP A 138 -8.27 -0.71 14.35
N GLY A 139 -9.14 -1.18 13.45
CA GLY A 139 -8.85 -1.24 12.04
C GLY A 139 -10.11 -1.31 11.19
N VAL A 140 -9.90 -1.27 9.88
CA VAL A 140 -10.96 -1.53 8.91
C VAL A 140 -10.50 -2.59 7.92
N SER A 141 -11.42 -3.49 7.56
CA SER A 141 -11.33 -4.22 6.31
C SER A 141 -12.02 -3.37 5.24
N TYR A 142 -11.39 -3.22 4.07
CA TYR A 142 -11.94 -2.43 3.00
C TYR A 142 -11.74 -3.06 1.62
N ASN A 143 -12.66 -2.80 0.71
CA ASN A 143 -12.53 -3.14 -0.70
C ASN A 143 -12.94 -1.92 -1.54
N VAL A 144 -12.15 -1.58 -2.56
CA VAL A 144 -12.47 -0.51 -3.51
C VAL A 144 -12.89 -1.16 -4.80
N LEU A 145 -14.00 -0.73 -5.39
CA LEU A 145 -14.57 -1.30 -6.61
C LEU A 145 -14.99 -0.19 -7.57
N VAL A 146 -14.80 -0.41 -8.86
CA VAL A 146 -15.41 0.38 -9.93
C VAL A 146 -16.39 -0.52 -10.66
N ASN A 147 -17.68 -0.17 -10.66
CA ASN A 147 -18.71 -0.98 -11.32
C ASN A 147 -18.84 -0.64 -12.82
N ASP A 148 -19.69 -1.39 -13.54
CA ASP A 148 -19.93 -1.21 -14.98
C ASP A 148 -20.50 0.17 -15.35
N LYS A 149 -21.11 0.85 -14.37
CA LYS A 149 -21.61 2.23 -14.50
C LYS A 149 -20.54 3.27 -14.16
N ASN A 150 -19.28 2.86 -14.03
CA ASN A 150 -18.14 3.68 -13.62
C ASN A 150 -18.35 4.40 -12.27
N ILE A 151 -19.10 3.80 -11.35
CA ILE A 151 -19.24 4.31 -9.99
C ILE A 151 -18.12 3.71 -9.13
N LEU A 152 -17.29 4.58 -8.57
CA LEU A 152 -16.33 4.22 -7.56
C LEU A 152 -17.05 4.01 -6.23
N SER A 153 -16.95 2.81 -5.69
CA SER A 153 -17.50 2.45 -4.40
C SER A 153 -16.44 1.84 -3.49
N MET A 154 -16.70 1.92 -2.19
CA MET A 154 -15.87 1.31 -1.17
C MET A 154 -16.74 0.59 -0.14
N GLU A 155 -16.40 -0.66 0.10
CA GLU A 155 -16.98 -1.47 1.16
C GLU A 155 -16.05 -1.44 2.35
N ILE A 156 -16.59 -1.12 3.53
CA ILE A 156 -15.82 -0.91 4.76
C ILE A 156 -16.49 -1.67 5.89
N LYS A 157 -15.69 -2.36 6.70
CA LYS A 157 -16.10 -3.01 7.94
C LYS A 157 -15.10 -2.74 9.05
N ALA A 158 -15.57 -2.30 10.22
CA ALA A 158 -14.71 -2.14 11.39
C ALA A 158 -14.27 -3.51 11.94
N VAL A 159 -12.99 -3.65 12.24
CA VAL A 159 -12.39 -4.86 12.79
C VAL A 159 -11.42 -4.54 13.91
N LYS A 160 -11.18 -5.50 14.79
CA LYS A 160 -10.05 -5.48 15.72
C LYS A 160 -8.94 -6.35 15.15
N ILE A 161 -7.73 -5.82 15.11
CA ILE A 161 -6.55 -6.47 14.52
C ILE A 161 -5.51 -6.67 15.61
N ASN A 162 -5.16 -7.93 15.90
CA ASN A 162 -4.14 -8.25 16.91
C ASN A 162 -2.92 -8.89 16.24
N LEU A 163 -1.80 -8.18 16.27
CA LEU A 163 -0.49 -8.69 15.85
C LEU A 163 0.15 -9.45 17.02
N LEU A 164 0.22 -10.77 16.88
CA LEU A 164 0.90 -11.61 17.86
C LEU A 164 2.41 -11.49 17.68
N ASN A 165 3.03 -10.64 18.49
CA ASN A 165 4.47 -10.52 18.55
C ASN A 165 5.06 -11.74 19.28
N THR A 166 5.84 -12.55 18.56
CA THR A 166 6.72 -13.57 19.14
C THR A 166 8.06 -12.92 19.48
N GLU A 167 8.65 -13.28 20.62
CA GLU A 167 9.88 -12.65 21.12
C GLU A 167 11.07 -12.90 20.20
N THR A 168 11.33 -14.16 19.84
CA THR A 168 12.40 -14.50 18.90
C THR A 168 11.99 -15.64 17.96
N PHE A 169 12.67 -15.70 16.83
CA PHE A 169 12.54 -16.75 15.83
C PHE A 169 13.90 -17.35 15.53
N MET A 170 13.90 -18.64 15.19
CA MET A 170 15.11 -19.39 14.85
C MET A 170 15.26 -19.54 13.34
N PRO A 171 16.49 -19.66 12.81
CA PRO A 171 16.75 -20.07 11.43
C PRO A 171 15.93 -21.31 11.02
N GLY A 172 15.48 -21.32 9.77
CA GLY A 172 14.62 -22.36 9.19
C GLY A 172 13.12 -22.23 9.53
N GLN A 173 12.73 -21.31 10.42
CA GLN A 173 11.32 -21.10 10.73
C GLN A 173 10.60 -20.29 9.64
N TRP A 174 9.37 -20.70 9.35
CA TRP A 174 8.44 -19.96 8.49
C TRP A 174 7.77 -18.85 9.28
N ILE A 175 7.75 -17.66 8.67
CA ILE A 175 7.17 -16.44 9.22
C ILE A 175 6.33 -15.72 8.17
N ARG A 176 5.73 -14.59 8.57
CA ARG A 176 5.08 -13.63 7.70
C ARG A 176 5.70 -12.25 7.87
N VAL A 177 5.88 -11.56 6.75
CA VAL A 177 6.57 -10.26 6.70
C VAL A 177 5.58 -9.14 6.41
N LEU A 178 5.65 -8.06 7.18
CA LEU A 178 4.81 -6.88 6.98
C LEU A 178 5.33 -5.99 5.82
N PRO A 179 4.47 -5.21 5.15
CA PRO A 179 3.01 -5.15 5.31
C PRO A 179 2.26 -6.31 4.64
N SER A 180 2.84 -6.97 3.64
CA SER A 180 2.11 -7.87 2.74
C SER A 180 1.64 -9.18 3.35
N LEU A 181 2.19 -9.58 4.50
CA LEU A 181 1.96 -10.87 5.16
C LEU A 181 2.45 -12.08 4.34
N ASN A 182 3.33 -11.82 3.38
CA ASN A 182 3.97 -12.85 2.59
C ASN A 182 4.74 -13.83 3.46
N LYS A 183 4.58 -15.11 3.14
CA LYS A 183 5.28 -16.20 3.81
C LYS A 183 6.74 -16.21 3.35
N ALA A 184 7.65 -16.29 4.31
CA ALA A 184 9.08 -16.37 4.05
C ALA A 184 9.77 -17.17 5.15
N MET A 185 11.04 -17.54 4.94
CA MET A 185 11.83 -18.32 5.88
C MET A 185 12.94 -17.46 6.46
N ILE A 186 13.23 -17.64 7.75
CA ILE A 186 14.38 -17.00 8.38
C ILE A 186 15.64 -17.78 8.04
N GLU A 187 16.64 -17.06 7.55
CA GLU A 187 17.95 -17.62 7.23
C GLU A 187 18.92 -17.36 8.39
N GLU A 188 19.04 -16.10 8.83
CA GLU A 188 19.97 -15.69 9.87
C GLU A 188 19.36 -14.67 10.83
N HIS A 189 19.95 -14.57 12.02
CA HIS A 189 19.60 -13.62 13.08
C HIS A 189 20.78 -12.70 13.37
N TYR A 190 20.52 -11.40 13.52
CA TYR A 190 21.53 -10.41 13.88
C TYR A 190 21.06 -9.51 15.03
N GLU A 191 21.86 -9.42 16.08
CA GLU A 191 21.60 -8.53 17.23
C GLU A 191 21.66 -7.04 16.86
N THR A 192 22.48 -6.69 15.87
CA THR A 192 22.69 -5.33 15.37
C THR A 192 22.66 -5.32 13.85
N LEU A 193 22.51 -4.14 13.23
CA LEU A 193 22.52 -4.02 11.78
C LEU A 193 23.84 -4.60 11.21
N PRO A 194 23.80 -5.65 10.39
CA PRO A 194 25.00 -6.31 9.91
C PRO A 194 25.71 -5.44 8.86
N GLN A 195 27.04 -5.55 8.78
CA GLN A 195 27.85 -4.75 7.84
C GLN A 195 27.52 -5.04 6.37
N ILE A 196 27.02 -6.24 6.05
CA ILE A 196 26.57 -6.64 4.70
C ILE A 196 25.24 -5.98 4.30
N SER A 197 24.57 -5.28 5.22
CA SER A 197 23.30 -4.62 4.94
C SER A 197 23.41 -3.59 3.82
N LYS A 198 22.37 -3.53 2.98
CA LYS A 198 22.20 -2.45 1.99
C LYS A 198 21.92 -1.08 2.64
N PHE A 199 21.63 -1.06 3.95
CA PHE A 199 21.44 0.16 4.73
C PHE A 199 22.67 0.44 5.58
N ARG A 200 23.18 1.68 5.53
CA ARG A 200 24.35 2.10 6.28
C ARG A 200 24.09 2.22 7.79
N CYS A 201 22.85 2.56 8.17
CA CYS A 201 22.46 2.74 9.56
C CYS A 201 20.96 2.56 9.76
N TYR A 202 20.53 2.38 11.01
CA TYR A 202 19.11 2.23 11.35
C TYR A 202 18.26 3.42 10.88
N LYS A 203 18.80 4.65 10.87
CA LYS A 203 18.10 5.84 10.36
C LYS A 203 17.72 5.71 8.88
N ASP A 204 18.59 5.13 8.06
CA ASP A 204 18.30 4.90 6.63
C ASP A 204 17.21 3.84 6.47
N LEU A 205 17.21 2.80 7.31
CA LEU A 205 16.16 1.79 7.35
C LEU A 205 14.81 2.37 7.81
N ARG A 206 14.77 3.19 8.86
CA ARG A 206 13.55 3.89 9.27
C ARG A 206 12.99 4.77 8.15
N ARG A 207 13.87 5.49 7.44
CA ARG A 207 13.50 6.29 6.26
C ARG A 207 12.95 5.41 5.16
N HIS A 208 13.56 4.24 4.90
CA HIS A 208 13.07 3.26 3.94
C HIS A 208 11.65 2.80 4.25
N TRP A 209 11.40 2.31 5.46
CA TRP A 209 10.05 1.83 5.85
C TRP A 209 8.99 2.91 5.77
N LYS A 210 9.32 4.14 6.19
CA LYS A 210 8.44 5.30 6.04
C LYS A 210 8.16 5.61 4.57
N ASN A 211 9.20 5.62 3.74
CA ASN A 211 9.11 6.05 2.36
C ASN A 211 8.53 4.99 1.43
N ILE A 212 8.67 3.70 1.74
CA ILE A 212 8.21 2.60 0.89
C ILE A 212 6.86 2.06 1.36
N HIS A 213 6.71 1.83 2.67
CA HIS A 213 5.51 1.20 3.25
C HIS A 213 4.60 2.19 3.98
N GLY A 214 5.07 3.40 4.29
CA GLY A 214 4.33 4.35 5.13
C GLY A 214 4.44 4.07 6.63
N TYR A 215 5.12 2.99 7.02
CA TYR A 215 5.25 2.57 8.41
C TYR A 215 6.23 3.45 9.19
N ARG A 216 5.93 3.69 10.47
CA ARG A 216 6.87 4.32 11.40
C ARG A 216 7.53 3.26 12.26
N LEU A 217 8.78 2.98 11.98
CA LEU A 217 9.62 2.21 12.89
C LEU A 217 9.95 3.04 14.15
N PRO A 218 10.07 2.40 15.32
CA PRO A 218 10.44 3.04 16.59
C PRO A 218 11.82 3.69 16.52
N GLU A 219 12.16 4.50 17.53
CA GLU A 219 13.47 5.15 17.59
C GLU A 219 14.57 4.21 18.04
N GLY A 220 14.25 3.28 18.95
CA GLY A 220 15.16 2.23 19.41
C GLY A 220 15.43 1.22 18.31
N GLU A 221 16.71 0.95 18.08
CA GLU A 221 17.17 -0.18 17.27
C GLU A 221 16.92 -1.50 18.02
N GLY A 222 16.61 -2.55 17.27
CA GLY A 222 16.48 -3.90 17.78
C GLY A 222 17.16 -4.88 16.83
N PHE A 223 16.93 -6.16 17.05
CA PHE A 223 17.50 -7.23 16.22
C PHE A 223 16.80 -7.37 14.87
N TYR A 224 17.50 -8.05 13.96
CA TYR A 224 17.18 -8.20 12.56
C TYR A 224 17.18 -9.68 12.16
N TYR A 225 16.46 -9.96 11.08
CA TYR A 225 16.49 -11.25 10.40
C TYR A 225 16.90 -11.08 8.95
N SER A 226 17.79 -11.96 8.47
CA SER A 226 17.89 -12.27 7.04
C SER A 226 16.70 -13.15 6.68
N ILE A 227 15.89 -12.71 5.73
CA ILE A 227 14.65 -13.39 5.35
C ILE A 227 14.69 -13.76 3.88
N GLN A 228 14.54 -15.06 3.64
CA GLN A 228 14.49 -15.67 2.33
C GLN A 228 13.04 -15.82 1.86
N PHE A 229 12.66 -15.07 0.83
CA PHE A 229 11.40 -15.26 0.13
C PHE A 229 11.52 -16.34 -0.94
N TRP A 230 10.38 -16.86 -1.41
CA TRP A 230 10.36 -17.82 -2.50
C TRP A 230 11.07 -17.26 -3.74
N ARG A 231 12.18 -17.89 -4.14
CA ARG A 231 13.01 -17.53 -5.31
C ARG A 231 13.60 -16.09 -5.29
N GLY A 232 13.66 -15.43 -4.13
CA GLY A 232 14.30 -14.13 -3.98
C GLY A 232 15.73 -14.25 -3.47
N GLU A 233 16.46 -13.13 -3.41
CA GLU A 233 17.64 -13.03 -2.57
C GLU A 233 17.21 -12.75 -1.12
N PRO A 234 18.01 -13.14 -0.11
CA PRO A 234 17.71 -12.79 1.27
C PRO A 234 17.66 -11.27 1.48
N LEU A 235 16.67 -10.84 2.24
CA LEU A 235 16.45 -9.43 2.55
C LEU A 235 16.44 -9.22 4.06
N LEU A 236 17.04 -8.12 4.50
CA LEU A 236 17.14 -7.80 5.92
C LEU A 236 15.89 -7.07 6.42
N TYR A 237 15.26 -7.62 7.46
CA TYR A 237 14.07 -7.04 8.09
C TYR A 237 14.27 -6.82 9.59
N PRO A 238 13.81 -5.70 10.16
CA PRO A 238 13.68 -5.57 11.62
C PRO A 238 12.74 -6.64 12.18
N ARG A 239 13.05 -7.21 13.36
CA ARG A 239 12.16 -8.16 14.05
C ARG A 239 10.72 -7.68 14.15
N ILE A 240 10.53 -6.40 14.46
CA ILE A 240 9.21 -5.78 14.63
C ILE A 240 8.33 -5.83 13.36
N CYS A 241 8.92 -6.12 12.21
CA CYS A 241 8.20 -6.28 10.94
C CYS A 241 7.91 -7.73 10.57
N VAL A 242 8.13 -8.67 11.49
CA VAL A 242 8.02 -10.12 11.30
C VAL A 242 7.08 -10.71 12.34
N ILE A 243 6.16 -11.58 11.90
CA ILE A 243 5.19 -12.28 12.77
C ILE A 243 5.12 -13.75 12.40
N ARG A 244 4.74 -14.62 13.36
CA ARG A 244 4.66 -16.07 13.10
C ARG A 244 3.49 -16.43 12.19
N ASN A 245 2.32 -15.94 12.56
CA ASN A 245 1.03 -16.31 11.97
C ASN A 245 0.34 -15.08 11.39
N PHE A 246 -0.76 -15.30 10.67
CA PHE A 246 -1.63 -14.19 10.31
C PHE A 246 -2.11 -13.45 11.56
N PRO A 247 -2.34 -12.13 11.46
CA PRO A 247 -2.99 -11.36 12.52
C PRO A 247 -4.33 -11.99 12.90
N ILE A 248 -4.67 -11.94 14.19
CA ILE A 248 -6.02 -12.33 14.62
C ILE A 248 -6.94 -11.15 14.30
N ILE A 249 -7.93 -11.40 13.45
CA ILE A 249 -8.95 -10.43 13.07
C ILE A 249 -10.25 -10.81 13.78
N THR A 250 -10.79 -9.94 14.61
CA THR A 250 -12.08 -10.15 15.28
C THR A 250 -13.09 -9.07 14.90
N PRO A 251 -14.40 -9.40 14.91
CA PRO A 251 -15.45 -8.39 14.75
C PRO A 251 -15.37 -7.32 15.83
N THR A 252 -15.76 -6.10 15.46
CA THR A 252 -15.93 -5.00 16.40
C THR A 252 -17.35 -5.01 16.96
N PRO A 253 -17.56 -4.71 18.26
CA PRO A 253 -18.90 -4.45 18.79
C PRO A 253 -19.63 -3.33 18.01
N GLN A 254 -20.93 -3.48 17.79
CA GLN A 254 -21.73 -2.56 16.98
C GLN A 254 -21.67 -1.10 17.50
N SER A 255 -21.53 -0.91 18.82
CA SER A 255 -21.37 0.42 19.43
C SER A 255 -20.09 1.14 19.01
N LEU A 256 -19.02 0.42 18.70
CA LEU A 256 -17.72 0.97 18.30
C LEU A 256 -17.53 1.01 16.78
N GLU A 257 -18.27 0.19 16.02
CA GLU A 257 -18.16 0.12 14.56
C GLU A 257 -18.37 1.50 13.91
N LYS A 258 -19.44 2.20 14.28
CA LYS A 258 -19.74 3.55 13.75
C LYS A 258 -18.61 4.54 14.04
N VAL A 259 -17.99 4.46 15.23
CA VAL A 259 -16.89 5.35 15.63
C VAL A 259 -15.64 5.07 14.82
N ILE A 260 -15.26 3.80 14.65
CA ILE A 260 -14.06 3.41 13.91
C ILE A 260 -14.19 3.76 12.42
N VAL A 261 -15.35 3.48 11.82
CA VAL A 261 -15.61 3.85 10.42
C VAL A 261 -15.63 5.37 10.27
N GLN A 262 -16.26 6.13 11.17
CA GLN A 262 -16.23 7.59 11.11
C GLN A 262 -14.81 8.15 11.23
N ASN A 263 -13.97 7.58 12.10
CA ASN A 263 -12.57 7.96 12.22
C ASN A 263 -11.79 7.72 10.91
N PHE A 264 -12.07 6.61 10.22
CA PHE A 264 -11.49 6.31 8.91
C PHE A 264 -11.93 7.36 7.87
N LEU A 265 -13.23 7.62 7.76
CA LEU A 265 -13.77 8.56 6.78
C LEU A 265 -13.29 10.00 7.03
N ASN A 266 -13.22 10.41 8.30
CA ASN A 266 -12.65 11.71 8.67
C ASN A 266 -11.18 11.81 8.23
N CYS A 267 -10.38 10.75 8.45
CA CYS A 267 -8.99 10.74 7.99
C CYS A 267 -8.89 10.80 6.47
N LEU A 268 -9.71 10.00 5.76
CA LEU A 268 -9.75 9.98 4.30
C LEU A 268 -10.09 11.37 3.74
N ASN A 269 -11.15 12.01 4.26
CA ASN A 269 -11.53 13.36 3.86
C ASN A 269 -10.44 14.39 4.18
N LEU A 270 -9.76 14.29 5.33
CA LEU A 270 -8.68 15.21 5.68
C LEU A 270 -7.42 15.04 4.81
N LYS A 271 -7.11 13.83 4.37
CA LYS A 271 -5.85 13.50 3.65
C LYS A 271 -6.01 13.42 2.13
N MET A 272 -7.23 13.21 1.66
CA MET A 272 -7.57 13.00 0.27
C MET A 272 -8.96 13.57 -0.04
N SER A 273 -9.28 14.79 0.43
CA SER A 273 -10.59 15.42 0.20
C SER A 273 -10.99 15.47 -1.28
N ASN A 274 -9.99 15.61 -2.16
CA ASN A 274 -10.15 15.73 -3.59
C ASN A 274 -9.18 14.77 -4.29
N PHE A 275 -9.62 14.18 -5.39
CA PHE A 275 -8.76 13.43 -6.32
C PHE A 275 -9.09 13.79 -7.76
N LEU A 276 -8.06 13.95 -8.60
CA LEU A 276 -8.21 14.30 -10.03
C LEU A 276 -9.06 15.55 -10.29
N GLY A 277 -9.10 16.49 -9.34
CA GLY A 277 -9.90 17.71 -9.42
C GLY A 277 -11.39 17.55 -9.02
N ALA A 278 -11.82 16.36 -8.61
CA ALA A 278 -13.16 16.11 -8.06
C ALA A 278 -13.13 15.98 -6.53
N ALA A 279 -14.14 16.50 -5.85
CA ALA A 279 -14.32 16.29 -4.42
C ALA A 279 -14.84 14.86 -4.15
N ILE A 280 -14.37 14.25 -3.06
CA ILE A 280 -14.92 12.99 -2.58
C ILE A 280 -16.36 13.25 -2.08
N THR A 281 -17.33 12.51 -2.62
CA THR A 281 -18.72 12.57 -2.17
C THR A 281 -19.07 11.23 -1.54
N LEU A 282 -19.08 11.15 -0.21
CA LEU A 282 -19.40 9.92 0.51
C LEU A 282 -20.91 9.80 0.68
N GLN A 283 -21.56 8.93 -0.11
CA GLN A 283 -22.98 8.61 0.04
C GLN A 283 -23.14 7.17 0.51
N ASN A 284 -23.90 6.97 1.58
CA ASN A 284 -24.29 5.64 2.05
C ASN A 284 -25.20 5.01 1.01
N VAL A 285 -24.89 3.78 0.62
CA VAL A 285 -25.86 2.94 -0.09
C VAL A 285 -26.74 2.34 1.00
N GLU A 286 -28.00 2.75 1.08
CA GLU A 286 -28.99 2.05 1.91
C GLU A 286 -29.17 0.66 1.31
N ASP A 287 -28.99 -0.38 2.13
CA ASP A 287 -29.19 -1.78 1.71
C ASP A 287 -30.68 -1.95 1.37
N GLY A 288 -31.00 -1.87 0.08
CA GLY A 288 -32.27 -2.37 -0.44
C GLY A 288 -32.33 -3.88 -0.22
N ASN A 289 -33.45 -4.37 0.30
CA ASN A 289 -33.74 -5.79 0.48
C ASN A 289 -33.46 -6.60 -0.81
N ASP A 290 -32.30 -7.25 -0.88
CA ASP A 290 -32.08 -8.39 -1.78
C ASP A 290 -32.01 -9.66 -0.91
N ASN A 291 -33.18 -10.30 -0.77
CA ASN A 291 -33.26 -11.72 -0.51
C ASN A 291 -32.79 -12.45 -1.77
N ASP A 292 -31.49 -12.66 -1.91
CA ASP A 292 -30.98 -13.73 -2.77
C ASP A 292 -29.93 -14.52 -1.99
N LEU A 293 -30.38 -15.68 -1.52
CA LEU A 293 -29.53 -16.78 -1.12
C LEU A 293 -28.83 -17.32 -2.37
N ASP A 294 -27.60 -16.87 -2.62
CA ASP A 294 -26.67 -17.67 -3.42
C ASP A 294 -25.45 -18.07 -2.59
N SER A 295 -25.54 -19.28 -2.07
CA SER A 295 -24.49 -20.00 -1.39
C SER A 295 -23.47 -20.50 -2.42
N ASN A 296 -22.45 -19.70 -2.72
CA ASN A 296 -21.20 -20.20 -3.29
C ASN A 296 -19.99 -19.37 -2.82
N LYS A 297 -19.59 -19.62 -1.57
CA LYS A 297 -18.25 -19.23 -1.09
C LYS A 297 -17.22 -20.15 -1.73
N HIS A 298 -16.77 -19.81 -2.94
CA HIS A 298 -15.48 -20.29 -3.41
C HIS A 298 -14.39 -19.55 -2.65
N TYR A 299 -13.91 -20.17 -1.58
CA TYR A 299 -12.53 -19.95 -1.13
C TYR A 299 -11.63 -20.37 -2.28
N SER A 300 -11.08 -19.40 -3.00
CA SER A 300 -9.96 -19.67 -3.90
C SER A 300 -8.73 -19.96 -3.03
N PRO A 301 -8.12 -21.16 -3.12
CA PRO A 301 -6.89 -21.46 -2.44
C PRO A 301 -5.73 -20.75 -3.16
N ASP A 302 -4.79 -20.22 -2.37
CA ASP A 302 -3.41 -19.94 -2.77
C ASP A 302 -3.21 -19.41 -4.19
N THR A 303 -3.56 -18.14 -4.43
CA THR A 303 -2.90 -17.41 -5.51
C THR A 303 -1.65 -16.78 -4.92
N GLN A 304 -0.49 -17.21 -5.41
CA GLN A 304 0.79 -16.55 -5.19
C GLN A 304 0.71 -15.13 -5.77
N ALA A 305 0.12 -14.20 -5.01
CA ALA A 305 0.22 -12.79 -5.30
C ALA A 305 1.70 -12.40 -5.10
N VAL A 306 2.38 -12.15 -6.22
CA VAL A 306 3.69 -11.50 -6.22
C VAL A 306 3.53 -10.18 -5.48
N SER A 307 3.98 -10.17 -4.23
CA SER A 307 3.82 -9.01 -3.36
C SER A 307 4.58 -7.83 -3.92
N LEU A 308 3.91 -6.68 -3.81
CA LEU A 308 4.41 -5.32 -3.95
C LEU A 308 5.60 -4.97 -2.99
N CYS A 309 6.35 -5.95 -2.50
CA CYS A 309 7.40 -5.76 -1.49
C CYS A 309 8.67 -6.58 -1.76
N THR A 310 8.74 -7.30 -2.88
CA THR A 310 9.91 -8.14 -3.18
C THR A 310 10.27 -8.00 -4.65
N PRO A 311 11.55 -7.71 -4.99
CA PRO A 311 12.04 -7.98 -6.32
C PRO A 311 12.10 -9.52 -6.46
N THR A 312 11.04 -10.13 -6.98
CA THR A 312 11.01 -11.58 -7.28
C THR A 312 11.64 -11.91 -8.64
N GLN A 313 12.26 -10.93 -9.30
CA GLN A 313 12.85 -11.15 -10.62
C GLN A 313 14.34 -10.82 -10.57
N SER A 314 15.16 -11.87 -10.55
CA SER A 314 16.49 -11.80 -11.12
C SER A 314 16.34 -11.70 -12.63
N THR A 315 16.87 -10.63 -13.22
CA THR A 315 17.15 -10.58 -14.65
C THR A 315 18.12 -11.71 -14.97
N LYS A 316 17.68 -12.70 -15.73
CA LYS A 316 18.56 -13.38 -16.66
C LYS A 316 18.71 -12.52 -17.90
#